data_AF-A0A7V9IKR7-F1
#
_entry.id   AF-A0A7V9IKR7-F1
#
_cell.length_a   1.000
_cell.length_b   1.000
_cell.length_c   1.000
_cell.angle_alpha   90.00
_cell.angle_beta   90.00
_cell.angle_gamma   90.00
#
_symmetry.space_group_name_H-M   'P 1'
#
loop_
_entity.id
_entity.type
_entity.pdbx_description
1 polymer ?
#
loop_
_entity_poly.entity_id
_entity_poly.type
_entity_poly.pdbx_seq_one_letter_code
_entity_poly.pdbx_strand_id
1 'polypeptide(L)'
;MTDQPDARKPDTTLPDKVRYSVLRQAADVLGGLTAEEVPPPLRAAARFAPAKRVQLSGAALAATIETDAAFRAKVAQAAEA
;
A
#
# COMPACT_ATOMS: atom_id res chain seq x y z
N MET A 1 11.38 32.56 15.98
CA MET A 1 10.74 32.16 17.25
C MET A 1 9.37 31.64 16.89
N THR A 2 9.19 30.37 17.21
CA THR A 2 8.17 29.41 16.78
C THR A 2 6.74 29.94 16.73
N ASP A 3 6.10 29.79 15.56
CA ASP A 3 4.67 29.54 15.49
C ASP A 3 4.40 28.55 14.35
N GLN A 4 4.27 27.27 14.70
CA GLN A 4 3.23 26.46 14.08
C GLN A 4 2.77 25.39 15.07
N PRO A 5 1.77 25.71 15.90
CA PRO A 5 1.02 24.73 16.65
C PRO A 5 -0.07 24.18 15.73
N ASP A 6 0.27 23.28 14.82
CA ASP A 6 -0.74 22.48 14.13
C ASP A 6 -0.45 21.01 14.41
N ALA A 7 -0.72 20.64 15.67
CA ALA A 7 -0.98 19.27 16.03
C ALA A 7 -2.28 18.83 15.33
N ARG A 8 -2.21 18.70 14.00
CA ARG A 8 -3.23 18.01 13.22
C ARG A 8 -3.17 16.56 13.68
N LYS A 9 -3.96 16.22 14.70
CA LYS A 9 -4.41 14.86 14.89
C LYS A 9 -5.08 14.51 13.57
N PRO A 10 -4.50 13.66 12.71
CA PRO A 10 -5.20 13.31 11.50
C PRO A 10 -6.47 12.61 11.95
N ASP A 11 -7.63 13.11 11.51
CA ASP A 11 -8.87 12.36 11.57
C ASP A 11 -8.55 10.95 11.08
N THR A 12 -8.64 9.97 11.98
CA THR A 12 -8.01 8.64 11.85
C THR A 12 -8.66 7.77 10.78
N THR A 13 -9.46 8.36 9.91
CA THR A 13 -10.00 7.74 8.71
C THR A 13 -9.46 8.51 7.51
N LEU A 14 -8.25 8.15 7.06
CA LEU A 14 -7.71 8.61 5.76
C LEU A 14 -8.84 8.55 4.71
N PRO A 15 -9.03 9.59 3.88
CA PRO A 15 -10.07 9.58 2.86
C PRO A 15 -9.96 8.31 1.99
N ASP A 16 -11.10 7.75 1.55
CA ASP A 16 -11.11 6.53 0.74
C ASP A 16 -10.20 6.64 -0.50
N LYS A 17 -10.07 7.86 -1.05
CA LYS A 17 -9.14 8.17 -2.14
C LYS A 17 -7.68 7.90 -1.77
N VAL A 18 -7.24 8.29 -0.58
CA VAL A 18 -5.86 8.08 -0.13
C VAL A 18 -5.60 6.59 0.13
N ARG A 19 -6.55 5.90 0.77
CA ARG A 19 -6.48 4.44 0.94
C ARG A 19 -6.38 3.74 -0.41
N TYR A 20 -7.19 4.14 -1.39
CA TYR A 20 -7.10 3.60 -2.75
C TYR A 20 -5.77 3.91 -3.43
N SER A 21 -5.22 5.12 -3.27
CA SER A 21 -3.90 5.48 -3.83
C SER A 21 -2.78 4.61 -3.27
N VAL A 22 -2.77 4.37 -1.95
CA VAL A 22 -1.78 3.48 -1.31
C VAL A 22 -1.93 2.05 -1.82
N LEU A 23 -3.17 1.55 -1.93
CA LEU A 23 -3.41 0.22 -2.48
C LEU A 23 -3.00 0.11 -3.96
N ARG A 24 -3.16 1.18 -4.74
CA ARG A 24 -2.69 1.23 -6.13
C ARG A 24 -1.17 1.15 -6.21
N GLN A 25 -0.47 1.96 -5.43
CA GLN A 25 0.99 1.92 -5.32
C GLN A 25 1.48 0.54 -4.88
N ALA A 26 0.81 -0.06 -3.89
CA ALA A 26 1.13 -1.42 -3.46
C ALA A 26 0.91 -2.48 -4.55
N ALA A 27 -0.14 -2.34 -5.37
CA ALA A 27 -0.39 -3.22 -6.51
C ALA A 27 0.63 -3.03 -7.64
N ASP A 28 1.12 -1.80 -7.85
CA ASP A 28 2.17 -1.47 -8.82
C ASP A 28 3.51 -2.06 -8.36
N VAL A 29 3.90 -1.84 -7.09
CA VAL A 29 5.10 -2.46 -6.47
C VAL A 29 5.02 -3.98 -6.59
N LEU A 30 3.89 -4.58 -6.23
CA LEU A 30 3.67 -6.02 -6.32
C LEU A 30 3.86 -6.55 -7.76
N GLY A 31 3.51 -5.76 -8.77
CA GLY A 31 3.69 -6.12 -10.18
C GLY A 31 5.15 -6.17 -10.63
N GLY A 32 6.05 -5.47 -9.94
CA GLY A 32 7.49 -5.47 -10.20
C GLY A 32 8.30 -6.45 -9.34
N LEU A 33 7.69 -7.09 -8.33
CA LEU A 33 8.36 -8.06 -7.49
C LEU A 33 8.55 -9.41 -8.20
N THR A 34 9.69 -10.05 -7.94
CA THR A 34 9.92 -11.44 -8.36
C THR A 34 9.10 -12.41 -7.48
N ALA A 35 8.85 -13.63 -7.95
CA ALA A 35 8.05 -14.62 -7.23
C ALA A 35 8.57 -14.95 -5.82
N GLU A 36 9.88 -14.80 -5.60
CA GLU A 36 10.57 -15.00 -4.32
C GLU A 36 10.34 -13.83 -3.35
N GLU A 37 10.16 -12.62 -3.88
CA GLU A 37 9.89 -11.40 -3.12
C GLU A 37 8.40 -11.16 -2.83
N VAL A 38 7.50 -11.84 -3.55
CA VAL A 38 6.06 -11.71 -3.34
C VAL A 38 5.67 -12.39 -2.01
N PRO A 39 5.07 -11.64 -1.05
CA PRO A 39 4.60 -12.20 0.20
C PRO A 39 3.60 -13.35 -0.05
N PRO A 40 3.65 -14.45 0.73
CA PRO A 40 2.70 -15.56 0.60
C PRO A 40 1.23 -15.15 0.46
N PRO A 41 0.68 -14.22 1.27
CA PRO A 41 -0.72 -13.79 1.13
C PRO A 41 -1.01 -13.00 -0.16
N LEU A 42 0.01 -12.41 -0.80
CA LEU A 42 -0.14 -11.63 -2.04
C LEU A 42 0.17 -12.41 -3.31
N ARG A 43 0.54 -13.69 -3.23
CA ARG A 43 0.81 -14.52 -4.43
C ARG A 43 -0.42 -14.65 -5.33
N ALA A 44 -1.61 -14.73 -4.75
CA ALA A 44 -2.86 -14.70 -5.51
C ALA A 44 -3.08 -13.33 -6.17
N ALA A 45 -2.76 -12.24 -5.44
CA ALA A 45 -2.85 -10.87 -5.94
C ALA A 45 -1.93 -10.62 -7.15
N ALA A 46 -0.70 -11.16 -7.12
CA ALA A 46 0.25 -11.04 -8.22
C ALA A 46 -0.24 -11.70 -9.53
N ARG A 47 -1.05 -12.76 -9.42
CA ARG A 47 -1.63 -13.49 -10.56
C ARG A 47 -2.78 -12.76 -11.25
N PHE A 48 -3.45 -11.83 -10.58
CA PHE A 48 -4.54 -11.08 -11.21
C PHE A 48 -4.00 -10.06 -12.22
N ALA A 49 -4.85 -9.73 -13.21
CA ALA A 49 -4.60 -8.66 -14.15
C ALA A 49 -4.37 -7.33 -13.38
N PRO A 50 -3.43 -6.46 -13.80
CA PRO A 50 -3.09 -5.23 -13.08
C PRO A 50 -4.30 -4.37 -12.72
N ALA A 51 -5.23 -4.21 -13.67
CA ALA A 51 -6.47 -3.43 -13.50
C ALA A 51 -7.42 -3.97 -12.41
N LYS A 52 -7.29 -5.25 -12.03
CA LYS A 52 -8.15 -5.93 -11.05
C LYS A 52 -7.46 -6.20 -9.72
N ARG A 53 -6.14 -6.02 -9.59
CA ARG A 53 -5.40 -6.32 -8.35
C ARG A 53 -5.92 -5.55 -7.14
N VAL A 54 -6.15 -4.25 -7.28
CA VAL A 54 -6.68 -3.43 -6.18
C VAL A 54 -8.12 -3.84 -5.84
N GLN A 55 -8.95 -4.12 -6.84
CA GLN A 55 -10.36 -4.50 -6.63
C GLN A 55 -10.51 -5.88 -5.99
N LEU A 56 -9.73 -6.87 -6.43
CA LEU A 56 -9.83 -8.27 -5.98
C LEU A 56 -8.95 -8.59 -4.78
N SER A 57 -7.91 -7.78 -4.53
CA SER A 57 -6.93 -8.05 -3.48
C SER A 57 -6.71 -6.87 -2.53
N GLY A 58 -7.57 -5.85 -2.56
CA GLY A 58 -7.47 -4.67 -1.69
C GLY A 58 -7.39 -5.03 -0.19
N ALA A 59 -8.17 -6.01 0.26
CA ALA A 59 -8.11 -6.48 1.65
C ALA A 59 -6.78 -7.16 1.99
N ALA A 60 -6.27 -8.02 1.10
CA ALA A 60 -4.98 -8.69 1.29
C ALA A 60 -3.80 -7.71 1.24
N LEU A 61 -3.87 -6.71 0.36
CA LEU A 61 -2.90 -5.62 0.26
C LEU A 61 -2.90 -4.79 1.55
N ALA A 62 -4.06 -4.36 2.05
CA ALA A 62 -4.17 -3.62 3.31
C ALA A 62 -3.58 -4.43 4.48
N ALA A 63 -3.99 -5.69 4.63
CA ALA A 63 -3.46 -6.57 5.67
C ALA A 63 -1.94 -6.74 5.57
N THR A 64 -1.40 -6.93 4.36
CA THR A 64 0.05 -7.09 4.17
C THR A 64 0.80 -5.80 4.48
N ILE A 65 0.28 -4.64 4.09
CA ILE A 65 0.86 -3.34 4.47
C ILE A 65 0.88 -3.19 6.00
N GLU A 66 -0.16 -3.66 6.69
CA GLU A 66 -0.25 -3.61 8.16
C GLU A 66 0.68 -4.61 8.87
N THR A 67 0.93 -5.78 8.28
CA THR A 67 1.73 -6.85 8.93
C THR A 67 3.19 -6.92 8.48
N ASP A 68 3.50 -6.51 7.24
CA ASP A 68 4.82 -6.66 6.61
C ASP A 68 5.51 -5.30 6.49
N ALA A 69 6.49 -5.07 7.38
CA ALA A 69 7.26 -3.83 7.42
C ALA A 69 8.15 -3.65 6.17
N ALA A 70 8.67 -4.74 5.59
CA ALA A 70 9.53 -4.67 4.41
C ALA A 70 8.70 -4.31 3.17
N PHE A 71 7.53 -4.92 3.02
CA PHE A 71 6.58 -4.55 1.96
C PHE A 71 6.11 -3.10 2.14
N ARG A 72 5.74 -2.70 3.37
CA ARG A 72 5.36 -1.31 3.67
C ARG A 72 6.44 -0.30 3.28
N ALA A 73 7.72 -0.59 3.57
CA ALA A 73 8.83 0.28 3.20
C ALA A 73 8.97 0.44 1.67
N LYS A 74 8.80 -0.65 0.91
CA LYS A 74 8.80 -0.59 -0.56
C LYS A 74 7.64 0.25 -1.11
N VAL A 75 6.44 0.11 -0.52
CA VAL A 75 5.28 0.91 -0.90
C VAL A 75 5.48 2.39 -0.56
N ALA A 76 6.07 2.71 0.60
CA ALA A 76 6.39 4.07 0.99
C ALA A 76 7.41 4.72 0.04
N GLN A 77 8.47 4.00 -0.33
CA GLN A 77 9.44 4.47 -1.33
C GLN A 77 8.78 4.76 -2.69
N ALA A 78 7.84 3.92 -3.11
CA ALA A 78 7.07 4.13 -4.34
C ALA A 78 6.06 5.29 -4.23
N ALA A 79 5.71 5.74 -3.02
CA ALA A 79 4.82 6.88 -2.81
C ALA A 79 5.56 8.23 -2.81
N GLU A 80 6.86 8.21 -2.54
CA GLU A 80 7.74 9.39 -2.54
C GLU A 80 8.35 9.69 -3.91
N ALA A 81 8.31 8.72 -4.84
CA ALA A 81 8.81 8.81 -6.22
C ALA A 81 7.77 9.40 -7.19
#